data_AF-A0A4Y2LHB6-F1
#
_entry.id   AF-A0A4Y2LHB6-F1
#
_cell.length_a   1.000
_cell.length_b   1.000
_cell.length_c   1.000
_cell.angle_alpha   90.00
_cell.angle_beta   90.00
_cell.angle_gamma   90.00
#
_symmetry.space_group_name_H-M   'P 1'
#
loop_
_entity.id
_entity.type
_entity.pdbx_description
1 polymer ?
#
loop_
_entity_poly.entity_id
_entity_poly.type
_entity_poly.pdbx_seq_one_letter_code
_entity_poly.pdbx_strand_id
1 'polypeptide(L)'
;TGPYKVLSRTNKNFIILKDNKKVTVTIDRLKPAHLLLDNVNSSERKLDSPGVDTPSPTPLAKEPEKSAMPLPEKSPIRTRTGRRVHFPVKYRDFVS
;
A
#
# COMPACT_ATOMS: atom_id res chain seq x y z
N THR A 1 7.54 -17.65 15.66
CA THR A 1 6.35 -18.45 15.28
C THR A 1 6.05 -18.26 13.80
N GLY A 2 5.80 -19.35 13.07
CA GLY A 2 5.56 -19.34 11.61
C GLY A 2 4.12 -19.01 11.20
N PRO A 3 3.82 -19.00 9.89
CA PRO A 3 2.46 -18.79 9.38
C PRO A 3 1.55 -19.97 9.75
N TYR A 4 0.31 -19.67 10.13
CA TYR A 4 -0.70 -20.66 10.48
C TYR A 4 -1.82 -20.70 9.45
N LYS A 5 -2.33 -21.90 9.17
CA LYS A 5 -3.53 -22.08 8.34
C LYS A 5 -4.75 -21.60 9.12
N VAL A 6 -5.48 -20.65 8.54
CA VAL A 6 -6.77 -20.17 9.07
C VAL A 6 -7.87 -21.14 8.62
N LEU A 7 -8.68 -21.61 9.57
CA LEU A 7 -9.82 -22.50 9.31
C LEU A 7 -11.13 -21.72 9.21
N SER A 8 -11.33 -20.70 10.05
CA SER A 8 -12.48 -19.80 9.97
C SER A 8 -12.10 -18.38 10.41
N ARG A 9 -12.87 -17.40 9.91
CA ARG A 9 -12.67 -15.97 10.18
C ARG A 9 -13.99 -15.33 10.54
N THR A 10 -13.97 -14.54 11.60
CA THR A 10 -15.02 -13.57 11.97
C THR A 10 -14.41 -12.17 11.99
N ASN A 11 -15.20 -11.15 12.31
CA ASN A 11 -14.71 -9.76 12.38
C ASN A 11 -13.58 -9.62 13.43
N LYS A 12 -13.79 -10.18 14.63
CA LYS A 12 -12.86 -10.00 15.77
C LYS A 12 -11.96 -11.20 16.03
N ASN A 13 -12.39 -12.41 15.66
CA ASN A 13 -11.73 -13.67 16.00
C ASN A 13 -11.43 -14.52 14.77
N PHE A 14 -10.37 -15.31 14.85
CA PHE A 14 -9.92 -16.27 13.85
C PHE A 14 -9.70 -17.62 14.53
N ILE A 15 -10.07 -18.70 13.84
CA ILE A 15 -9.70 -20.06 14.25
C ILE A 15 -8.52 -20.49 13.40
N ILE A 16 -7.37 -20.71 14.02
CA ILE A 16 -6.14 -21.18 13.37
C ILE A 16 -5.88 -22.65 13.73
N LEU A 17 -5.23 -23.36 12.83
CA LEU A 17 -4.67 -24.68 13.12
C LEU A 17 -3.26 -24.51 13.67
N LYS A 18 -3.10 -24.75 14.97
CA LYS A 18 -1.82 -24.72 15.68
C LYS A 18 -1.63 -26.04 16.40
N ASP A 19 -0.49 -26.71 16.19
CA ASP A 19 -0.16 -27.99 16.83
C ASP A 19 -1.28 -29.05 16.65
N ASN A 20 -1.88 -29.10 15.45
CA ASN A 20 -3.05 -29.93 15.10
C ASN A 20 -4.32 -29.67 15.93
N LYS A 21 -4.34 -28.60 16.73
CA LYS A 21 -5.49 -28.16 17.50
C LYS A 21 -6.08 -26.90 16.88
N LYS A 22 -7.40 -26.78 17.00
CA LYS A 22 -8.11 -25.55 16.63
C LYS A 22 -7.96 -24.56 17.77
N VAL A 23 -7.39 -23.40 17.47
CA VAL A 23 -7.16 -22.34 18.46
C VAL A 23 -7.84 -21.07 18.00
N THR A 24 -8.62 -20.46 18.88
CA THR A 24 -9.27 -19.17 18.63
C THR A 24 -8.38 -18.03 19.10
N VAL A 25 -8.14 -17.06 18.23
CA VAL A 25 -7.31 -15.87 18.50
C VAL A 25 -7.99 -14.60 17.99
N THR A 26 -7.76 -13.47 18.65
CA THR A 26 -8.27 -12.17 18.21
C THR A 26 -7.40 -11.57 17.11
N ILE A 27 -7.97 -10.66 16.31
CA ILE A 27 -7.26 -9.99 15.20
C ILE A 27 -5.98 -9.25 15.64
N ASP A 28 -5.97 -8.67 16.84
CA ASP A 28 -4.84 -7.90 17.36
C ASP A 28 -3.58 -8.74 17.61
N ARG A 29 -3.73 -10.07 17.70
CA ARG A 29 -2.64 -11.02 17.95
C ARG A 29 -2.14 -11.69 16.68
N LEU A 30 -2.67 -11.30 15.52
CA LEU A 30 -2.32 -11.88 14.22
C LEU A 30 -1.47 -10.92 13.40
N LYS A 31 -0.56 -11.50 12.63
CA LYS A 31 0.14 -10.82 11.54
C LYS A 31 -0.17 -11.57 10.24
N PRO A 32 -0.48 -10.87 9.14
CA PRO A 32 -0.67 -11.52 7.85
C PRO A 32 0.64 -12.18 7.39
N ALA A 33 0.50 -13.33 6.74
CA ALA A 33 1.60 -14.01 6.09
C ALA A 33 1.53 -13.78 4.58
N HIS A 34 2.63 -13.32 4.00
CA HIS A 34 2.76 -13.24 2.54
C HIS A 34 3.19 -14.62 2.03
N LEU A 35 2.38 -15.22 1.17
CA LEU A 35 2.73 -16.46 0.50
C LEU A 35 3.40 -16.11 -0.82
N LEU A 36 4.66 -16.53 -1.01
CA LEU A 36 5.32 -16.52 -2.31
C LEU A 36 4.74 -17.68 -3.12
N LEU A 37 4.11 -17.38 -4.26
CA LEU A 37 3.56 -18.39 -5.17
C LEU A 37 4.68 -18.85 -6.12
N ASP A 38 5.62 -19.65 -5.62
CA ASP A 38 6.77 -20.07 -6.44
C ASP A 38 6.49 -21.31 -7.30
N ASN A 39 5.31 -21.93 -7.19
CA ASN A 39 4.86 -22.87 -8.22
C ASN A 39 3.35 -22.99 -8.22
N VAL A 40 2.73 -22.39 -9.23
CA VAL A 40 1.29 -22.43 -9.50
C VAL A 40 0.94 -23.85 -9.93
N ASN A 41 0.43 -24.66 -9.00
CA ASN A 41 -0.56 -25.68 -9.38
C ASN A 41 -1.93 -25.04 -9.15
N SER A 42 -2.39 -24.37 -10.19
CA SER A 42 -3.64 -23.64 -10.31
C SER A 42 -4.82 -24.58 -10.16
N SER A 43 -5.28 -24.78 -8.93
CA SER A 43 -6.61 -25.32 -8.67
C SER A 43 -7.11 -24.62 -7.42
N GLU A 44 -8.27 -23.99 -7.53
CA GLU A 44 -9.01 -23.35 -6.42
C GLU A 44 -8.58 -21.93 -6.01
N ARG A 45 -8.80 -20.95 -6.90
CA ARG A 45 -9.25 -19.62 -6.45
C ARG A 45 -10.44 -19.17 -7.29
N LYS A 46 -11.64 -19.61 -6.92
CA LYS A 46 -12.87 -18.83 -7.16
C LYS A 46 -13.07 -17.93 -5.93
N LEU A 47 -12.65 -16.68 -6.04
CA LEU A 47 -13.10 -15.62 -5.14
C LEU A 47 -14.25 -14.91 -5.84
N ASP A 48 -15.46 -15.17 -5.39
CA ASP A 48 -16.63 -14.35 -5.68
C ASP A 48 -16.56 -13.13 -4.75
N SER A 49 -16.44 -11.93 -5.33
CA SER A 49 -16.44 -10.66 -4.61
C SER A 49 -17.64 -9.84 -5.09
N PRO A 50 -18.63 -9.53 -4.25
CA PRO A 50 -19.61 -8.51 -4.58
C PRO A 50 -19.08 -7.16 -4.10
N GLY A 51 -18.66 -6.31 -5.05
CA GLY A 51 -18.20 -4.95 -4.80
C GLY A 51 -18.90 -3.97 -5.73
N VAL A 52 -20.15 -3.65 -5.43
CA VAL A 52 -20.86 -2.49 -5.95
C VAL A 52 -20.48 -1.30 -5.05
N ASP A 53 -19.80 -0.29 -5.57
CA ASP A 53 -20.40 1.03 -5.76
C ASP A 53 -19.41 2.04 -6.35
N THR A 54 -19.96 2.85 -7.26
CA THR A 54 -19.32 3.88 -8.06
C THR A 54 -19.19 5.16 -7.24
N PRO A 55 -18.08 5.91 -7.35
CA PRO A 55 -18.25 7.36 -7.44
C PRO A 55 -17.58 7.96 -8.68
N SER A 56 -18.41 8.69 -9.43
CA SER A 56 -18.09 9.52 -10.60
C SER A 56 -17.07 10.61 -10.29
N PRO A 57 -16.09 10.90 -11.18
CA PRO A 57 -15.34 12.14 -11.15
C PRO A 57 -15.77 13.06 -12.30
N THR A 58 -16.35 14.21 -11.97
CA THR A 58 -16.43 15.37 -12.86
C THR A 58 -15.23 16.28 -12.58
N PRO A 59 -14.35 16.59 -13.56
CA PRO A 59 -13.44 17.70 -13.45
C PRO A 59 -13.91 18.84 -14.36
N LEU A 60 -14.36 19.93 -13.74
CA LEU A 60 -14.61 21.21 -14.40
C LEU A 60 -13.36 22.09 -14.30
N ALA A 61 -12.92 22.56 -15.48
CA ALA A 61 -12.28 23.86 -15.75
C ALA A 61 -10.75 24.07 -15.55
N LYS A 62 -10.13 24.33 -16.71
CA LYS A 62 -9.22 25.45 -17.08
C LYS A 62 -7.71 25.19 -17.12
N GLU A 63 -7.25 24.95 -18.35
CA GLU A 63 -5.98 25.45 -18.89
C GLU A 63 -6.05 26.99 -19.07
N PRO A 64 -4.93 27.72 -18.92
CA PRO A 64 -4.29 28.22 -20.13
C PRO A 64 -2.74 28.34 -20.08
N GLU A 65 -2.14 27.92 -21.19
CA GLU A 65 -1.06 28.57 -21.98
C GLU A 65 0.08 29.34 -21.30
N LYS A 66 1.24 28.66 -21.28
CA LYS A 66 2.58 29.08 -21.73
C LYS A 66 2.90 30.59 -21.82
N SER A 67 3.72 31.09 -20.90
CA SER A 67 4.69 32.15 -21.21
C SER A 67 6.02 31.88 -20.48
N ALA A 68 7.11 31.99 -21.23
CA ALA A 68 8.46 31.63 -20.80
C ALA A 68 9.04 32.68 -19.83
N MET A 69 9.61 32.22 -18.72
CA MET A 69 10.44 33.01 -17.81
C MET A 69 11.76 32.26 -17.52
N PRO A 70 12.88 32.97 -17.31
CA PRO A 70 14.21 32.37 -17.19
C PRO A 70 14.33 31.46 -15.96
N LEU A 71 15.12 30.40 -16.12
CA LEU A 71 15.37 29.31 -15.18
C LEU A 71 15.63 29.83 -13.75
N PRO A 72 14.86 29.42 -12.72
CA PRO A 72 15.20 29.75 -11.35
C PRO A 72 16.49 29.01 -10.97
N GLU A 73 17.54 29.75 -10.61
CA GLU A 73 18.68 29.16 -9.92
C GLU A 73 18.18 28.58 -8.59
N LYS A 74 17.99 27.26 -8.57
CA LYS A 74 17.45 26.53 -7.43
C LYS A 74 18.31 26.74 -6.19
N SER A 75 17.76 27.49 -5.23
CA SER A 75 18.38 27.65 -3.92
C SER A 75 18.51 26.30 -3.20
N PRO A 76 19.57 26.05 -2.40
CA PRO A 76 19.74 24.78 -1.72
C PRO A 76 18.56 24.49 -0.78
N ILE A 77 17.89 23.35 -0.99
CA ILE A 77 16.77 22.92 -0.15
C ILE A 77 17.24 22.77 1.31
N ARG A 78 16.59 23.50 2.21
CA ARG A 78 16.88 23.52 3.65
C ARG A 78 15.68 22.99 4.44
N THR A 79 15.96 22.19 5.47
CA THR A 79 14.93 21.77 6.43
C THR A 79 14.51 22.95 7.32
N ARG A 80 13.44 22.78 8.12
CA ARG A 80 13.00 23.77 9.14
C ARG A 80 14.13 24.24 10.08
N THR A 81 15.14 23.40 10.31
CA THR A 81 16.31 23.72 11.15
C THR A 81 17.51 24.25 10.35
N GLY A 82 17.34 24.54 9.05
CA GLY A 82 18.37 25.10 8.18
C GLY A 82 19.40 24.09 7.65
N ARG A 83 19.23 22.79 7.92
CA ARG A 83 20.15 21.76 7.40
C ARG A 83 19.94 21.58 5.90
N ARG A 84 21.06 21.48 5.17
CA ARG A 84 21.04 21.23 3.73
C ARG A 84 20.67 19.77 3.47
N VAL A 85 19.71 19.54 2.58
CA VAL A 85 19.30 18.19 2.18
C VAL A 85 19.83 17.89 0.79
N HIS A 86 20.58 16.80 0.67
CA HIS A 86 21.03 16.30 -0.63
C HIS A 86 20.08 15.20 -1.11
N PHE A 87 19.33 15.47 -2.17
CA PHE A 87 18.47 14.48 -2.81
C PHE A 87 19.25 13.67 -3.85
N PRO A 88 19.14 12.33 -3.82
CA PRO A 88 19.58 11.48 -4.92
C PRO A 88 18.96 11.94 -6.24
N VAL A 89 19.69 11.78 -7.35
CA VAL A 89 19.32 12.35 -8.66
C VAL A 89 17.89 12.00 -9.07
N LYS A 90 17.48 10.75 -8.87
CA LYS A 90 16.14 10.23 -9.18
C LYS A 90 14.97 10.88 -8.41
N TYR A 91 15.26 11.65 -7.35
CA TYR A 91 14.25 12.30 -6.52
C TYR A 91 14.28 13.84 -6.60
N ARG A 92 15.17 14.42 -7.41
CA ARG A 92 15.33 15.89 -7.47
C ARG A 92 14.14 16.60 -8.10
N ASP A 93 13.45 15.94 -9.03
CA ASP A 93 12.31 16.54 -9.74
C ASP A 93 11.05 16.63 -8.89
N PHE A 94 11.00 15.89 -7.77
CA PHE A 94 9.86 15.87 -6.84
C PHE A 94 9.96 16.93 -5.72
N VAL A 95 11.03 17.73 -5.70
CA VAL A 95 11.34 18.65 -4.60
C VAL A 95 11.70 20.06 -5.06
N SER A 96 11.34 20.43 -6.30
CA SER A 96 11.59 21.75 -6.89
C SER A 96 10.49 22.77 -6.57
#